data_AF-A0A8H8S482-F1
#
_entry.id   AF-A0A8H8S482-F1
#
_cell.length_a   1.000
_cell.length_b   1.000
_cell.length_c   1.000
_cell.angle_alpha   90.00
_cell.angle_beta   90.00
_cell.angle_gamma   90.00
#
_symmetry.space_group_name_H-M   'P 1'
#
loop_
_entity.id
_entity.type
_entity.pdbx_description
1 polymer ?
#
loop_
_entity_poly.entity_id
_entity_poly.type
_entity_poly.pdbx_seq_one_letter_code
_entity_poly.pdbx_strand_id
1 'polypeptide(L)'
;MTLEVIYLTRHGFRSNWIVDPKTGTYSASIPSPTGIPSDPALAGYGVAQSHELAAHLKTLSPPIERIYSSPFYRCIQTITPTLNALSSSSTSTSSPSLKVRGENGIGEWYGLARFDHPSPAEPALLKTLFPHYDETYTPVIKPSVNGENIEELHNRTAYALHRIIEQSDREGVKAIVICTHAATLIAIGRVLTGRMPDDIAEEDFRPFTCGLSTFVRKGKGVQAGVEEWKGPETGIPSVDWKMGKGGECGFLSGGEERGWRFSGDESFVAQPGQAPALDAGSGLGVVVEGNKGSGPSRL
;
A
#
# COMPACT_ATOMS: atom_id res chain seq x y z
N MET A 1 20.12 -9.70 11.26
CA MET A 1 18.66 -9.80 11.08
C MET A 1 18.03 -9.21 12.31
N THR A 2 17.55 -7.99 12.18
CA THR A 2 17.00 -7.16 13.26
C THR A 2 15.51 -6.89 13.07
N LEU A 3 14.98 -6.97 11.84
CA LEU A 3 13.58 -6.72 11.58
C LEU A 3 12.74 -7.85 12.17
N GLU A 4 11.85 -7.48 13.10
CA GLU A 4 10.96 -8.37 13.84
C GLU A 4 9.51 -8.25 13.34
N VAL A 5 9.05 -7.03 13.04
CA VAL A 5 7.64 -6.74 12.73
C VAL A 5 7.47 -5.81 11.52
N ILE A 6 6.51 -6.15 10.67
CA ILE A 6 5.99 -5.27 9.61
C ILE A 6 4.53 -4.96 9.92
N TYR A 7 4.26 -3.68 10.17
CA TYR A 7 2.91 -3.15 10.24
C TYR A 7 2.49 -2.71 8.83
N LEU A 8 1.34 -3.16 8.36
CA LEU A 8 0.87 -2.94 6.99
C LEU A 8 -0.51 -2.29 7.03
N THR A 9 -0.67 -1.16 6.37
CA THR A 9 -1.93 -0.44 6.32
C THR A 9 -2.30 -0.07 4.90
N ARG A 10 -3.60 -0.02 4.62
CA ARG A 10 -4.13 0.58 3.40
C ARG A 10 -4.37 2.07 3.64
N HIS A 11 -4.21 2.89 2.61
CA HIS A 11 -4.64 4.28 2.64
C HIS A 11 -6.08 4.46 3.16
N GLY A 12 -6.38 5.65 3.68
CA GLY A 12 -7.73 6.00 4.16
C GLY A 12 -8.76 6.18 3.04
N PHE A 13 -9.99 6.51 3.43
CA PHE A 13 -11.08 6.79 2.49
C PHE A 13 -10.72 7.94 1.54
N ARG A 14 -10.78 7.68 0.23
CA ARG A 14 -10.38 8.62 -0.83
C ARG A 14 -11.56 9.28 -1.54
N SER A 15 -11.29 10.42 -2.17
CA SER A 15 -12.14 10.91 -3.26
C SER A 15 -12.07 9.98 -4.48
N ASN A 16 -13.08 10.03 -5.35
CA ASN A 16 -13.20 9.09 -6.46
C ASN A 16 -12.51 9.58 -7.75
N TRP A 17 -12.18 8.65 -8.65
CA TRP A 17 -11.76 8.88 -10.03
C TRP A 17 -12.31 7.78 -10.94
N ILE A 18 -12.35 8.06 -12.25
CA ILE A 18 -12.82 7.13 -13.27
C ILE A 18 -11.79 7.00 -14.41
N VAL A 19 -11.82 5.86 -15.10
CA VAL A 19 -11.05 5.62 -16.33
C VAL A 19 -11.97 5.21 -17.47
N ASP A 20 -11.75 5.75 -18.66
CA ASP A 20 -12.34 5.25 -19.90
C ASP A 20 -11.42 4.17 -20.49
N PRO A 21 -11.81 2.88 -20.47
CA PRO A 21 -10.97 1.79 -20.93
C PRO A 21 -10.73 1.78 -22.45
N LYS A 22 -11.54 2.51 -23.24
CA LYS A 22 -11.32 2.61 -24.69
C LYS A 22 -10.20 3.58 -25.01
N THR A 23 -10.17 4.71 -24.32
CA THR A 23 -9.23 5.82 -24.59
C THR A 23 -8.04 5.84 -23.64
N GLY A 24 -8.11 5.16 -22.49
CA GLY A 24 -7.12 5.25 -21.42
C GLY A 24 -7.19 6.57 -20.64
N THR A 25 -8.25 7.37 -20.83
CA THR A 25 -8.35 8.69 -20.20
C THR A 25 -8.80 8.55 -18.74
N TYR A 26 -7.97 9.05 -17.83
CA TYR A 26 -8.30 9.17 -16.41
C TYR A 26 -8.89 10.54 -16.11
N SER A 27 -9.96 10.58 -15.31
CA SER A 27 -10.56 11.84 -14.86
C SER A 27 -11.05 11.77 -13.42
N ALA A 28 -11.02 12.92 -12.75
CA ALA A 28 -11.55 13.10 -11.40
C ALA A 28 -12.32 14.43 -11.34
N SER A 29 -13.43 14.45 -10.61
CA SER A 29 -14.21 15.67 -10.42
C SER A 29 -13.55 16.66 -9.46
N ILE A 30 -12.63 16.18 -8.62
CA ILE A 30 -11.82 16.98 -7.70
C ILE A 30 -10.37 16.89 -8.18
N PRO A 31 -9.72 18.03 -8.50
CA PRO A 31 -8.32 18.03 -8.90
C PRO A 31 -7.42 17.40 -7.82
N SER A 32 -6.56 16.48 -8.25
CA SER A 32 -5.50 15.89 -7.43
C SER A 32 -4.42 16.94 -7.11
N PRO A 33 -3.88 16.98 -5.88
CA PRO A 33 -2.77 17.87 -5.53
C PRO A 33 -1.52 17.70 -6.40
N THR A 34 -1.32 16.49 -6.95
CA THR A 34 -0.21 16.16 -7.85
C THR A 34 -0.50 16.47 -9.32
N GLY A 35 -1.71 16.87 -9.66
CA GLY A 35 -2.18 17.02 -11.05
C GLY A 35 -2.47 15.71 -11.78
N ILE A 36 -2.21 14.56 -11.17
CA ILE A 36 -2.47 13.22 -11.72
C ILE A 36 -3.90 12.75 -11.35
N PRO A 37 -4.83 12.58 -12.31
CA PRO A 37 -6.23 12.31 -11.99
C PRO A 37 -6.50 11.05 -11.15
N SER A 38 -5.67 10.01 -11.25
CA SER A 38 -5.78 8.78 -10.44
C SER A 38 -5.07 8.85 -9.08
N ASP A 39 -4.59 10.03 -8.71
CA ASP A 39 -3.87 10.29 -7.46
C ASP A 39 -4.59 11.33 -6.56
N PRO A 40 -5.86 11.09 -6.18
CA PRO A 40 -6.63 12.02 -5.37
C PRO A 40 -6.10 12.06 -3.93
N ALA A 41 -6.47 13.14 -3.25
CA ALA A 41 -6.40 13.21 -1.81
C ALA A 41 -7.43 12.29 -1.11
N LEU A 42 -7.21 12.07 0.18
CA LEU A 42 -8.21 11.53 1.09
C LEU A 42 -9.42 12.48 1.17
N ALA A 43 -10.62 11.89 1.34
CA ALA A 43 -11.78 12.67 1.75
C ALA A 43 -11.63 13.12 3.21
N GLY A 44 -12.42 14.09 3.67
CA GLY A 44 -12.38 14.55 5.07
C GLY A 44 -12.54 13.41 6.08
N TYR A 45 -13.36 12.40 5.76
CA TYR A 45 -13.50 11.19 6.56
C TYR A 45 -12.24 10.32 6.58
N GLY A 46 -11.55 10.16 5.43
CA GLY A 46 -10.29 9.43 5.36
C GLY A 46 -9.16 10.12 6.13
N VAL A 47 -9.18 11.45 6.22
CA VAL A 47 -8.27 12.20 7.10
C VAL A 47 -8.55 11.88 8.57
N ALA A 48 -9.82 11.79 8.99
CA ALA A 48 -10.15 11.37 10.35
C ALA A 48 -9.66 9.94 10.65
N GLN A 49 -9.89 9.00 9.73
CA GLN A 49 -9.37 7.62 9.83
C GLN A 49 -7.84 7.59 9.99
N SER A 50 -7.09 8.43 9.27
CA SER A 50 -5.63 8.44 9.36
C SER A 50 -5.10 8.97 10.70
N HIS A 51 -5.84 9.87 11.35
CA HIS A 51 -5.53 10.32 12.71
C HIS A 51 -5.81 9.24 13.76
N GLU A 52 -6.91 8.48 13.62
CA GLU A 52 -7.20 7.34 14.50
C GLU A 52 -6.14 6.24 14.35
N LEU A 53 -5.78 5.91 13.11
CA LEU A 53 -4.68 4.99 12.80
C LEU A 53 -3.37 5.46 13.46
N ALA A 54 -3.02 6.74 13.36
CA ALA A 54 -1.81 7.28 13.99
C ALA A 54 -1.83 7.18 15.53
N ALA A 55 -2.99 7.43 16.13
CA ALA A 55 -3.18 7.30 17.57
C ALA A 55 -3.00 5.85 18.05
N HIS A 56 -3.36 4.86 17.21
CA HIS A 56 -3.12 3.44 17.49
C HIS A 56 -1.66 3.03 17.22
N LEU A 57 -1.12 3.35 16.05
CA LEU A 57 0.24 2.95 15.63
C LEU A 57 1.33 3.42 16.60
N LYS A 58 1.19 4.61 17.22
CA LYS A 58 2.15 5.12 18.21
C LYS A 58 2.22 4.29 19.50
N THR A 59 1.23 3.42 19.75
CA THR A 59 1.14 2.59 20.98
C THR A 59 1.72 1.19 20.79
N LEU A 60 2.07 0.82 19.55
CA LEU A 60 2.50 -0.53 19.23
C LEU A 60 3.90 -0.83 19.77
N SER A 61 4.14 -2.10 20.04
CA SER A 61 5.42 -2.64 20.48
C SER A 61 5.78 -3.86 19.63
N PRO A 62 6.97 -3.89 18.99
CA PRO A 62 8.00 -2.84 18.93
C PRO A 62 7.53 -1.53 18.27
N PRO A 63 8.09 -0.38 18.67
CA PRO A 63 7.76 0.92 18.09
C PRO A 63 8.26 1.03 16.65
N ILE A 64 7.57 1.80 15.82
CA ILE A 64 7.93 2.01 14.41
C ILE A 64 9.23 2.82 14.31
N GLU A 65 10.23 2.28 13.62
CA GLU A 65 11.55 2.89 13.41
C GLU A 65 11.80 3.26 11.93
N ARG A 66 10.97 2.75 11.02
CA ARG A 66 11.00 3.14 9.59
C ARG A 66 9.61 3.18 8.97
N ILE A 67 9.42 4.15 8.07
CA ILE A 67 8.20 4.29 7.29
C ILE A 67 8.52 4.09 5.81
N TYR A 68 7.83 3.14 5.19
CA TYR A 68 7.71 3.01 3.74
C TYR A 68 6.27 3.31 3.34
N SER A 69 6.09 3.96 2.19
CA SER A 69 4.77 4.23 1.65
C SER A 69 4.80 4.06 0.14
N SER A 70 3.68 3.62 -0.42
CA SER A 70 3.42 3.91 -1.82
C SER A 70 3.55 5.43 -2.06
N PRO A 71 4.19 5.85 -3.17
CA PRO A 71 4.36 7.27 -3.49
C PRO A 71 3.08 7.99 -3.97
N PHE A 72 1.95 7.29 -4.13
CA PHE A 72 0.66 7.95 -4.37
C PHE A 72 0.30 8.86 -3.19
N TYR A 73 -0.18 10.07 -3.48
CA TYR A 73 -0.49 11.13 -2.54
C TYR A 73 -1.32 10.63 -1.35
N ARG A 74 -2.39 9.86 -1.61
CA ARG A 74 -3.28 9.32 -0.56
C ARG A 74 -2.56 8.45 0.48
N CYS A 75 -1.53 7.71 0.08
CA CYS A 75 -0.78 6.83 1.00
C CYS A 75 0.15 7.66 1.89
N ILE A 76 0.86 8.63 1.30
CA ILE A 76 1.72 9.54 2.06
C ILE A 76 0.87 10.41 3.01
N GLN A 77 -0.27 10.91 2.55
CA GLN A 77 -1.23 11.65 3.38
C GLN A 77 -1.75 10.78 4.54
N THR A 78 -2.01 9.50 4.31
CA THR A 78 -2.47 8.56 5.35
C THR A 78 -1.41 8.36 6.44
N ILE A 79 -0.14 8.20 6.07
CA ILE A 79 0.91 7.90 7.07
C ILE A 79 1.48 9.15 7.77
N THR A 80 1.24 10.34 7.22
CA THR A 80 1.76 11.61 7.75
C THR A 80 1.39 11.86 9.22
N PRO A 81 0.13 11.69 9.67
CA PRO A 81 -0.21 11.82 11.09
C PRO A 81 0.56 10.85 12.00
N THR A 82 0.88 9.65 11.50
CA THR A 82 1.68 8.65 12.25
C THR A 82 3.11 9.15 12.42
N LEU A 83 3.74 9.63 11.35
CA LEU A 83 5.08 10.22 11.42
C LEU A 83 5.15 11.37 12.42
N ASN A 84 4.16 12.27 12.40
CA ASN A 84 4.09 13.39 13.32
C ASN A 84 3.97 12.92 14.78
N ALA A 85 3.08 11.95 15.06
CA ALA A 85 2.89 11.41 16.40
C ALA A 85 4.15 10.72 16.95
N LEU A 86 4.88 9.99 16.12
CA LEU A 86 6.14 9.34 16.49
C LEU A 86 7.26 10.37 16.74
N SER A 87 7.35 11.39 15.88
CA SER A 87 8.37 12.44 15.99
C SER A 87 8.20 13.28 17.24
N SER A 88 6.95 13.60 17.62
CA SER A 88 6.66 14.33 18.86
C SER A 88 6.93 13.53 20.14
N SER A 89 7.00 12.20 20.05
CA SER A 89 7.26 11.31 21.19
C SER A 89 8.75 11.06 21.43
N SER A 90 9.62 11.42 20.47
CA SER A 90 11.07 11.29 20.60
C SER A 90 11.65 12.47 21.37
N THR A 91 12.00 12.25 22.65
CA THR A 91 12.73 13.22 23.49
C THR A 91 14.24 13.24 23.21
N SER A 92 14.73 12.39 22.29
CA SER A 92 16.13 12.26 21.94
C SER A 92 16.49 13.22 20.79
N THR A 93 17.35 14.20 21.09
CA THR A 93 17.96 15.13 20.13
C THR A 93 18.98 14.48 19.18
N SER A 94 19.24 13.16 19.32
CA SER A 94 20.27 12.43 18.57
C SER A 94 19.72 11.40 17.57
N SER A 95 18.40 11.27 17.45
CA SER A 95 17.79 10.37 16.46
C SER A 95 17.53 11.13 15.15
N PRO A 96 17.97 10.61 13.98
CA PRO A 96 17.64 11.25 12.71
C PRO A 96 16.11 11.36 12.57
N SER A 97 15.64 12.52 12.10
CA SER A 97 14.22 12.77 11.86
C SER A 97 13.62 11.65 11.00
N LEU A 98 12.55 11.03 11.48
CA LEU A 98 11.84 10.01 10.71
C LEU A 98 11.32 10.63 9.40
N LYS A 99 11.54 9.95 8.28
CA LYS A 99 11.07 10.36 6.95
C LYS A 99 10.23 9.25 6.32
N VAL A 100 9.46 9.61 5.29
CA VAL A 100 8.70 8.65 4.47
C VAL A 100 9.51 8.26 3.24
N ARG A 101 9.84 6.97 3.12
CA ARG A 101 10.45 6.40 1.91
C ARG A 101 9.37 6.00 0.91
N GLY A 102 9.34 6.68 -0.23
CA GLY A 102 8.41 6.35 -1.32
C GLY A 102 8.90 5.15 -2.12
N GLU A 103 8.23 4.01 -1.99
CA GLU A 103 8.59 2.78 -2.69
C GLU A 103 7.55 2.43 -3.76
N ASN A 104 7.95 2.49 -5.03
CA ASN A 104 7.09 2.19 -6.18
C ASN A 104 6.69 0.71 -6.22
N GLY A 105 7.53 -0.20 -5.70
CA GLY A 105 7.27 -1.63 -5.63
C GLY A 105 6.13 -2.05 -4.72
N ILE A 106 5.66 -1.15 -3.85
CA ILE A 106 4.43 -1.30 -3.05
C ILE A 106 3.32 -0.34 -3.52
N GLY A 107 3.43 0.13 -4.77
CA GLY A 107 2.49 1.02 -5.46
C GLY A 107 1.13 0.40 -5.75
N GLU A 108 0.24 1.20 -6.33
CA GLU A 108 -1.09 0.75 -6.77
C GLU A 108 -0.95 -0.33 -7.86
N TRP A 109 -1.93 -1.22 -7.93
CA TRP A 109 -2.02 -2.18 -9.03
C TRP A 109 -2.92 -1.64 -10.13
N TYR A 110 -2.39 -1.60 -11.35
CA TYR A 110 -3.18 -1.47 -12.56
C TYR A 110 -3.06 -2.79 -13.34
N GLY A 111 -4.19 -3.41 -13.67
CA GLY A 111 -4.26 -4.55 -14.59
C GLY A 111 -3.76 -4.21 -15.98
N LEU A 112 -3.52 -5.22 -16.82
CA LEU A 112 -2.95 -5.03 -18.16
C LEU A 112 -3.82 -4.13 -19.05
N ALA A 113 -3.16 -3.20 -19.75
CA ALA A 113 -3.78 -2.30 -20.70
C ALA A 113 -2.91 -2.05 -21.93
N ARG A 114 -3.57 -1.67 -23.04
CA ARG A 114 -2.91 -1.25 -24.29
C ARG A 114 -2.45 0.22 -24.28
N PHE A 115 -2.55 0.87 -23.13
CA PHE A 115 -2.24 2.28 -22.91
C PHE A 115 -1.42 2.43 -21.62
N ASP A 116 -0.86 3.61 -21.41
CA ASP A 116 -0.06 3.89 -20.23
C ASP A 116 -0.95 4.26 -19.05
N HIS A 117 -0.75 3.58 -17.93
CA HIS A 117 -1.30 3.94 -16.64
C HIS A 117 -0.51 5.08 -16.01
N PRO A 118 -1.17 5.90 -15.17
CA PRO A 118 -0.49 6.97 -14.46
C PRO A 118 0.55 6.41 -13.48
N SER A 119 1.75 6.97 -13.54
CA SER A 119 2.75 6.80 -12.50
C SER A 119 2.53 7.80 -11.35
N PRO A 120 2.96 7.47 -10.12
CA PRO A 120 3.03 8.41 -9.02
C PRO A 120 3.83 9.67 -9.37
N ALA A 121 3.58 10.78 -8.67
CA ALA A 121 4.35 12.01 -8.84
C ALA A 121 5.85 11.82 -8.57
N GLU A 122 6.66 12.63 -9.26
CA GLU A 122 8.12 12.62 -9.08
C GLU A 122 8.52 13.04 -7.65
N PRO A 123 9.65 12.51 -7.12
CA PRO A 123 10.12 12.79 -5.76
C PRO A 123 10.19 14.28 -5.40
N ALA A 124 10.60 15.14 -6.34
CA ALA A 124 10.71 16.58 -6.11
C ALA A 124 9.34 17.22 -5.83
N LEU A 125 8.29 16.83 -6.56
CA LEU A 125 6.93 17.31 -6.31
C LEU A 125 6.38 16.74 -4.99
N LEU A 126 6.63 15.47 -4.71
CA LEU A 126 6.22 14.88 -3.43
C LEU A 126 6.91 15.56 -2.24
N LYS A 127 8.16 15.99 -2.38
CA LYS A 127 8.89 16.75 -1.35
C LYS A 127 8.30 18.12 -1.09
N THR A 128 7.82 18.83 -2.11
CA THR A 128 7.17 20.14 -1.91
C THR A 128 5.82 19.99 -1.24
N LEU A 129 5.08 18.91 -1.54
CA LEU A 129 3.78 18.61 -0.93
C LEU A 129 3.91 18.02 0.48
N PHE A 130 4.96 17.26 0.75
CA PHE A 130 5.24 16.59 2.01
C PHE A 130 6.71 16.80 2.41
N PRO A 131 7.03 17.82 3.23
CA PRO A 131 8.41 18.14 3.61
C PRO A 131 9.21 16.99 4.26
N HIS A 132 8.52 16.02 4.88
CA HIS A 132 9.10 14.80 5.46
C HIS A 132 9.31 13.65 4.46
N TYR A 133 9.00 13.83 3.17
CA TYR A 133 9.32 12.87 2.13
C TYR A 133 10.84 12.73 1.97
N ASP A 134 11.31 11.50 1.83
CA ASP A 134 12.72 11.19 1.63
C ASP A 134 13.09 11.14 0.15
N GLU A 135 13.47 12.29 -0.42
CA GLU A 135 13.89 12.38 -1.82
C GLU A 135 15.19 11.63 -2.13
N THR A 136 15.94 11.23 -1.09
CA THR A 136 17.19 10.45 -1.26
C THR A 136 16.96 8.95 -1.34
N TYR A 137 15.74 8.49 -1.06
CA TYR A 137 15.37 7.09 -1.21
C TYR A 137 15.07 6.76 -2.67
N THR A 138 15.76 5.77 -3.21
CA THR A 138 15.52 5.26 -4.56
C THR A 138 14.66 4.01 -4.48
N PRO A 139 13.51 3.95 -5.18
CA PRO A 139 12.68 2.75 -5.21
C PRO A 139 13.43 1.59 -5.86
N VAL A 140 13.25 0.40 -5.32
CA VAL A 140 13.99 -0.80 -5.75
C VAL A 140 13.41 -1.42 -7.02
N ILE A 141 12.13 -1.17 -7.28
CA ILE A 141 11.43 -1.60 -8.49
C ILE A 141 10.30 -0.62 -8.81
N LYS A 142 10.02 -0.42 -10.10
CA LYS A 142 8.88 0.36 -10.58
C LYS A 142 7.94 -0.55 -11.38
N PRO A 143 6.61 -0.50 -11.15
CA PRO A 143 5.66 -1.28 -11.93
C PRO A 143 5.68 -0.84 -13.40
N SER A 144 5.29 -1.75 -14.29
CA SER A 144 5.10 -1.45 -15.71
C SER A 144 4.03 -0.37 -15.89
N VAL A 145 4.27 0.56 -16.82
CA VAL A 145 3.26 1.56 -17.19
C VAL A 145 2.10 0.93 -17.97
N ASN A 146 2.25 -0.25 -18.55
CA ASN A 146 1.16 -0.97 -19.23
C ASN A 146 0.38 -1.92 -18.31
N GLY A 147 0.65 -1.85 -17.01
CA GLY A 147 -0.03 -2.66 -16.00
C GLY A 147 0.62 -4.02 -15.83
N GLU A 148 0.03 -4.81 -14.94
CA GLU A 148 0.55 -6.10 -14.50
C GLU A 148 -0.62 -7.09 -14.41
N ASN A 149 -0.40 -8.36 -14.77
CA ASN A 149 -1.29 -9.43 -14.34
C ASN A 149 -1.12 -9.72 -12.84
N ILE A 150 -1.94 -10.60 -12.26
CA ILE A 150 -1.89 -10.86 -10.81
C ILE A 150 -0.58 -11.54 -10.42
N GLU A 151 -0.03 -12.42 -11.24
CA GLU A 151 1.27 -13.06 -10.97
C GLU A 151 2.40 -12.02 -10.95
N GLU A 152 2.44 -11.13 -11.92
CA GLU A 152 3.39 -10.01 -12.01
C GLU A 152 3.29 -9.07 -10.80
N LEU A 153 2.07 -8.74 -10.35
CA LEU A 153 1.85 -7.98 -9.11
C LEU A 153 2.49 -8.68 -7.90
N HIS A 154 2.30 -10.00 -7.75
CA HIS A 154 2.88 -10.76 -6.65
C HIS A 154 4.40 -10.80 -6.75
N ASN A 155 4.96 -11.01 -7.95
CA ASN A 155 6.41 -11.04 -8.20
C ASN A 155 7.07 -9.70 -7.87
N ARG A 156 6.49 -8.57 -8.36
CA ARG A 156 6.95 -7.22 -8.01
C ARG A 156 6.92 -7.01 -6.50
N THR A 157 5.79 -7.34 -5.87
CA THR A 157 5.59 -7.14 -4.44
C THR A 157 6.59 -7.96 -3.63
N ALA A 158 6.85 -9.19 -4.03
CA ALA A 158 7.82 -10.07 -3.40
C ALA A 158 9.24 -9.52 -3.48
N TYR A 159 9.65 -9.07 -4.67
CA TYR A 159 10.96 -8.45 -4.85
C TYR A 159 11.10 -7.14 -4.05
N ALA A 160 10.06 -6.29 -4.05
CA ALA A 160 10.06 -5.06 -3.26
C ALA A 160 10.21 -5.33 -1.76
N LEU A 161 9.40 -6.25 -1.22
CA LEU A 161 9.49 -6.66 0.19
C LEU A 161 10.85 -7.25 0.53
N HIS A 162 11.46 -8.01 -0.38
CA HIS A 162 12.82 -8.50 -0.22
C HIS A 162 13.81 -7.42 0.11
N ARG A 163 13.86 -6.40 -0.75
CA ARG A 163 14.84 -5.33 -0.62
C ARG A 163 14.52 -4.41 0.54
N ILE A 164 13.24 -4.17 0.84
CA ILE A 164 12.81 -3.45 2.06
C ILE A 164 13.29 -4.18 3.31
N ILE A 165 13.11 -5.49 3.40
CA ILE A 165 13.47 -6.30 4.57
C ILE A 165 14.99 -6.40 4.70
N GLU A 166 15.71 -6.64 3.62
CA GLU A 166 17.16 -6.64 3.58
C GLU A 166 17.74 -5.28 4.03
N GLN A 167 17.21 -4.18 3.50
CA GLN A 167 17.63 -2.84 3.88
C GLN A 167 17.32 -2.56 5.36
N SER A 168 16.16 -2.98 5.83
CA SER A 168 15.76 -2.81 7.23
C SER A 168 16.66 -3.62 8.19
N ASP A 169 16.99 -4.86 7.82
CA ASP A 169 17.94 -5.70 8.57
C ASP A 169 19.35 -5.10 8.60
N ARG A 170 19.80 -4.49 7.49
CA ARG A 170 21.10 -3.82 7.40
C ARG A 170 21.17 -2.55 8.24
N GLU A 171 20.07 -1.81 8.31
CA GLU A 171 19.95 -0.57 9.07
C GLU A 171 19.68 -0.81 10.56
N GLY A 172 19.51 -2.07 10.98
CA GLY A 172 19.33 -2.43 12.37
C GLY A 172 17.93 -2.14 12.93
N VAL A 173 16.94 -1.87 12.06
CA VAL A 173 15.58 -1.55 12.53
C VAL A 173 14.82 -2.81 12.94
N LYS A 174 13.97 -2.68 13.95
CA LYS A 174 13.13 -3.76 14.50
C LYS A 174 11.71 -3.78 13.96
N ALA A 175 11.16 -2.60 13.69
CA ALA A 175 9.80 -2.51 13.16
C ALA A 175 9.66 -1.42 12.13
N ILE A 176 8.91 -1.74 11.08
CA ILE A 176 8.57 -0.82 10.00
C ILE A 176 7.05 -0.75 9.85
N VAL A 177 6.57 0.38 9.31
CA VAL A 177 5.21 0.49 8.80
C VAL A 177 5.22 0.73 7.30
N ILE A 178 4.30 0.07 6.60
CA ILE A 178 4.10 0.13 5.16
C ILE A 178 2.68 0.64 4.89
N CYS A 179 2.53 1.77 4.20
CA CYS A 179 1.23 2.23 3.70
C CYS A 179 1.08 1.93 2.20
N THR A 180 0.02 1.21 1.81
CA THR A 180 -0.18 0.74 0.43
C THR A 180 -1.68 0.77 0.03
N HIS A 181 -2.03 0.02 -1.01
CA HIS A 181 -3.36 -0.07 -1.63
C HIS A 181 -4.00 -1.44 -1.38
N ALA A 182 -5.26 -1.61 -1.78
CA ALA A 182 -6.00 -2.84 -1.47
C ALA A 182 -5.38 -4.10 -2.10
N ALA A 183 -5.22 -4.11 -3.44
CA ALA A 183 -4.67 -5.26 -4.16
C ALA A 183 -3.24 -5.59 -3.69
N THR A 184 -2.41 -4.56 -3.57
CA THR A 184 -1.03 -4.71 -3.11
C THR A 184 -0.96 -5.16 -1.64
N LEU A 185 -1.90 -4.79 -0.77
CA LEU A 185 -1.98 -5.31 0.61
C LEU A 185 -2.22 -6.83 0.60
N ILE A 186 -3.14 -7.32 -0.23
CA ILE A 186 -3.40 -8.76 -0.37
C ILE A 186 -2.15 -9.45 -0.90
N ALA A 187 -1.52 -8.91 -1.95
CA ALA A 187 -0.29 -9.46 -2.50
C ALA A 187 0.84 -9.52 -1.45
N ILE A 188 1.03 -8.44 -0.66
CA ILE A 188 1.98 -8.43 0.47
C ILE A 188 1.60 -9.51 1.48
N GLY A 189 0.32 -9.66 1.80
CA GLY A 189 -0.17 -10.68 2.70
C GLY A 189 0.17 -12.10 2.24
N ARG A 190 -0.13 -12.42 0.98
CA ARG A 190 0.13 -13.72 0.36
C ARG A 190 1.62 -14.01 0.24
N VAL A 191 2.40 -13.03 -0.24
CA VAL A 191 3.86 -13.10 -0.31
C VAL A 191 4.43 -13.34 1.07
N LEU A 192 4.13 -12.45 2.03
CA LEU A 192 4.69 -12.56 3.35
C LEU A 192 4.29 -13.90 3.92
N THR A 193 3.04 -14.36 3.89
CA THR A 193 2.64 -15.68 4.45
C THR A 193 3.14 -16.89 3.68
N GLY A 194 3.53 -16.73 2.43
CA GLY A 194 3.77 -17.84 1.51
C GLY A 194 2.52 -18.68 1.25
N ARG A 195 1.33 -18.13 1.51
CA ARG A 195 0.04 -18.76 1.22
C ARG A 195 -0.54 -18.11 -0.03
N MET A 196 -0.32 -18.74 -1.16
CA MET A 196 -1.09 -18.48 -2.37
C MET A 196 -2.32 -19.40 -2.34
N PRO A 197 -3.56 -18.87 -2.40
CA PRO A 197 -4.75 -19.71 -2.49
C PRO A 197 -4.86 -20.36 -3.88
N ASP A 198 -5.55 -21.50 -3.96
CA ASP A 198 -5.86 -22.16 -5.25
C ASP A 198 -6.83 -21.31 -6.08
N ASP A 199 -7.78 -20.66 -5.40
CA ASP A 199 -8.67 -19.65 -5.99
C ASP A 199 -8.12 -18.25 -5.69
N ILE A 200 -7.72 -17.53 -6.74
CA ILE A 200 -7.17 -16.18 -6.61
C ILE A 200 -8.15 -15.18 -5.98
N ALA A 201 -9.45 -15.45 -6.12
CA ALA A 201 -10.55 -14.66 -5.58
C ALA A 201 -10.87 -14.97 -4.12
N GLU A 202 -10.13 -15.88 -3.46
CA GLU A 202 -10.29 -16.15 -2.04
C GLU A 202 -10.15 -14.86 -1.20
N GLU A 203 -11.07 -14.69 -0.26
CA GLU A 203 -11.16 -13.53 0.64
C GLU A 203 -10.24 -13.77 1.88
N ASP A 204 -8.94 -13.90 1.63
CA ASP A 204 -7.92 -14.33 2.59
C ASP A 204 -7.31 -13.18 3.43
N PHE A 205 -7.42 -11.95 2.93
CA PHE A 205 -7.02 -10.72 3.62
C PHE A 205 -8.15 -9.69 3.63
N ARG A 206 -8.08 -8.75 4.59
CA ARG A 206 -9.13 -7.76 4.86
C ARG A 206 -8.61 -6.33 4.65
N PRO A 207 -8.39 -5.87 3.39
CA PRO A 207 -7.75 -4.60 3.09
C PRO A 207 -8.71 -3.40 3.26
N PHE A 208 -9.25 -3.17 4.45
CA PHE A 208 -10.12 -2.03 4.73
C PHE A 208 -9.33 -0.71 4.78
N THR A 209 -9.98 0.42 4.50
CA THR A 209 -9.34 1.75 4.55
C THR A 209 -8.79 2.04 5.95
N CYS A 210 -7.52 2.44 6.05
CA CYS A 210 -6.81 2.61 7.33
C CYS A 210 -6.80 1.36 8.24
N GLY A 211 -7.18 0.18 7.74
CA GLY A 211 -7.02 -1.08 8.47
C GLY A 211 -5.55 -1.41 8.69
N LEU A 212 -5.24 -2.25 9.68
CA LEU A 212 -3.87 -2.62 10.04
C LEU A 212 -3.70 -4.14 10.00
N SER A 213 -2.67 -4.62 9.31
CA SER A 213 -2.22 -6.01 9.37
C SER A 213 -0.82 -6.06 9.99
N THR A 214 -0.57 -7.06 10.84
CA THR A 214 0.69 -7.17 11.57
C THR A 214 1.38 -8.48 11.24
N PHE A 215 2.55 -8.39 10.61
CA PHE A 215 3.36 -9.54 10.22
C PHE A 215 4.55 -9.66 11.17
N VAL A 216 4.61 -10.77 11.90
CA VAL A 216 5.71 -11.09 12.82
C VAL A 216 6.60 -12.15 12.20
N ARG A 217 7.90 -11.86 12.15
CA ARG A 217 8.90 -12.75 11.56
C ARG A 217 9.06 -14.04 12.37
N LYS A 218 8.87 -15.18 11.71
CA LYS A 218 9.01 -16.53 12.29
C LYS A 218 10.21 -17.26 11.70
N GLY A 219 11.44 -16.79 11.97
CA GLY A 219 12.65 -17.48 11.52
C GLY A 219 13.83 -16.56 11.25
N LYS A 220 14.97 -17.19 10.92
CA LYS A 220 16.24 -16.52 10.64
C LYS A 220 16.61 -16.78 9.18
N GLY A 221 16.34 -15.81 8.31
CA GLY A 221 16.87 -15.77 6.94
C GLY A 221 16.14 -14.74 6.08
N VAL A 222 16.88 -13.96 5.31
CA VAL A 222 16.44 -13.43 4.01
C VAL A 222 17.22 -14.24 2.98
N GLN A 223 16.62 -14.61 1.85
CA GLN A 223 17.34 -15.28 0.77
C GLN A 223 18.59 -14.46 0.39
N ALA A 224 19.76 -15.08 0.34
CA ALA A 224 20.99 -14.37 -0.03
C ALA A 224 21.23 -14.46 -1.54
N GLY A 225 21.92 -13.46 -2.10
CA GLY A 225 22.35 -13.48 -3.51
C GLY A 225 21.23 -13.28 -4.53
N VAL A 226 20.13 -12.63 -4.13
CA VAL A 226 19.09 -12.19 -5.08
C VAL A 226 19.67 -11.09 -5.97
N GLU A 227 19.54 -11.26 -7.29
CA GLU A 227 20.05 -10.30 -8.26
C GLU A 227 19.36 -8.93 -8.13
N GLU A 228 20.07 -7.87 -8.48
CA GLU A 228 19.45 -6.55 -8.59
C GLU A 228 18.62 -6.46 -9.87
N TRP A 229 17.41 -5.94 -9.75
CA TRP A 229 16.56 -5.61 -10.88
C TRP A 229 17.23 -4.56 -11.77
N LYS A 230 17.31 -4.85 -13.07
CA LYS A 230 18.06 -4.04 -14.04
C LYS A 230 17.20 -3.00 -14.77
N GLY A 231 15.93 -2.89 -14.38
CA GLY A 231 14.99 -1.88 -14.89
C GLY A 231 13.79 -2.48 -15.63
N PRO A 232 12.87 -1.61 -16.10
CA PRO A 232 11.56 -1.98 -16.64
C PRO A 232 11.58 -2.98 -17.79
N GLU A 233 12.65 -3.01 -18.57
CA GLU A 233 12.81 -3.91 -19.72
C GLU A 233 13.30 -5.32 -19.35
N THR A 234 13.50 -5.58 -18.05
CA THR A 234 14.09 -6.83 -17.56
C THR A 234 13.16 -7.56 -16.59
N GLY A 235 13.27 -8.89 -16.57
CA GLY A 235 12.50 -9.74 -15.66
C GLY A 235 12.76 -9.41 -14.19
N ILE A 236 11.72 -9.58 -13.37
CA ILE A 236 11.81 -9.40 -11.92
C ILE A 236 12.56 -10.59 -11.31
N PRO A 237 13.60 -10.38 -10.50
CA PRO A 237 14.30 -11.47 -9.82
C PRO A 237 13.35 -12.26 -8.90
N SER A 238 13.38 -13.59 -9.01
CA SER A 238 12.57 -14.50 -8.20
C SER A 238 13.04 -14.53 -6.75
N VAL A 239 12.08 -14.62 -5.82
CA VAL A 239 12.34 -14.60 -4.37
C VAL A 239 11.38 -15.52 -3.60
N ASP A 240 11.89 -16.28 -2.63
CA ASP A 240 11.11 -17.18 -1.78
C ASP A 240 10.64 -16.49 -0.49
N TRP A 241 9.33 -16.46 -0.20
CA TRP A 241 8.75 -15.74 0.96
C TRP A 241 7.78 -16.57 1.82
N LYS A 242 7.94 -16.55 3.18
CA LYS A 242 7.03 -17.17 4.20
C LYS A 242 7.09 -16.53 5.63
N MET A 243 5.99 -16.00 6.20
CA MET A 243 5.79 -15.15 7.42
C MET A 243 4.29 -14.79 7.67
N GLY A 244 3.72 -15.06 8.87
CA GLY A 244 2.27 -15.03 9.29
C GLY A 244 1.45 -13.71 9.18
N LYS A 245 0.59 -13.28 10.13
CA LYS A 245 -0.85 -13.61 10.30
C LYS A 245 -1.72 -12.34 10.01
N GLY A 246 -3.02 -12.48 9.74
CA GLY A 246 -3.92 -11.45 9.13
C GLY A 246 -4.33 -10.20 9.95
N GLY A 247 -5.14 -9.33 9.33
CA GLY A 247 -5.40 -7.95 9.76
C GLY A 247 -6.62 -7.66 10.64
N GLU A 248 -6.59 -6.49 11.29
CA GLU A 248 -7.57 -5.98 12.25
C GLU A 248 -7.96 -4.51 11.96
N CYS A 249 -9.17 -4.11 12.39
CA CYS A 249 -9.70 -2.74 12.26
C CYS A 249 -10.39 -2.26 13.55
N GLY A 250 -10.22 -2.96 14.68
CA GLY A 250 -10.94 -2.67 15.93
C GLY A 250 -10.62 -1.30 16.57
N PHE A 251 -9.55 -0.64 16.13
CA PHE A 251 -9.15 0.68 16.59
C PHE A 251 -9.82 1.84 15.82
N LEU A 252 -10.46 1.55 14.67
CA LEU A 252 -11.18 2.56 13.87
C LEU A 252 -12.59 2.73 14.41
N SER A 253 -13.03 3.97 14.61
CA SER A 253 -14.39 4.28 15.09
C SER A 253 -15.50 3.82 14.13
N GLY A 254 -15.20 3.84 12.82
CA GLY A 254 -16.07 3.31 11.76
C GLY A 254 -16.02 1.79 11.59
N GLY A 255 -15.07 1.10 12.23
CA GLY A 255 -14.81 -0.31 12.02
C GLY A 255 -14.29 -0.61 10.62
N GLU A 256 -14.75 -1.72 10.05
CA GLU A 256 -14.32 -2.21 8.75
C GLU A 256 -15.07 -1.54 7.59
N GLU A 257 -14.36 -0.86 6.70
CA GLU A 257 -14.96 -0.13 5.58
C GLU A 257 -14.20 -0.30 4.27
N ARG A 258 -14.95 -0.51 3.18
CA ARG A 258 -14.45 -0.69 1.80
C ARG A 258 -13.39 -1.78 1.67
N GLY A 259 -13.68 -2.99 2.13
CA GLY A 259 -12.82 -4.15 1.90
C GLY A 259 -12.69 -4.43 0.41
N TRP A 260 -11.75 -5.29 0.03
CA TRP A 260 -11.50 -5.59 -1.37
C TRP A 260 -10.93 -7.00 -1.50
N ARG A 261 -11.24 -7.68 -2.60
CA ARG A 261 -10.59 -8.92 -3.04
C ARG A 261 -10.45 -8.95 -4.56
N PHE A 262 -9.54 -9.79 -5.05
CA PHE A 262 -9.40 -10.03 -6.49
C PHE A 262 -10.71 -10.62 -7.04
N SER A 263 -11.12 -10.16 -8.22
CA SER A 263 -12.22 -10.78 -8.98
C SER A 263 -11.72 -11.95 -9.84
N GLY A 264 -10.42 -12.00 -10.12
CA GLY A 264 -9.82 -12.87 -11.15
C GLY A 264 -9.76 -12.21 -12.54
N ASP A 265 -10.30 -11.00 -12.71
CA ASP A 265 -10.09 -10.21 -13.93
C ASP A 265 -8.80 -9.39 -13.80
N GLU A 266 -7.96 -9.47 -14.81
CA GLU A 266 -6.64 -8.86 -14.86
C GLU A 266 -6.54 -7.76 -15.93
N SER A 267 -7.62 -7.52 -16.67
CA SER A 267 -7.61 -6.66 -17.85
C SER A 267 -8.57 -5.48 -17.71
N PHE A 268 -8.14 -4.29 -18.13
CA PHE A 268 -9.07 -3.15 -18.27
C PHE A 268 -9.83 -3.22 -19.60
N VAL A 269 -10.51 -4.34 -19.86
CA VAL A 269 -11.37 -4.50 -21.05
C VAL A 269 -12.82 -4.35 -20.62
N ALA A 270 -13.51 -3.34 -21.14
CA ALA A 270 -14.95 -3.18 -20.89
C ALA A 270 -15.71 -4.41 -21.41
N GLN A 271 -16.41 -5.11 -20.53
CA GLN A 271 -17.31 -6.20 -20.92
C GLN A 271 -18.54 -5.63 -21.66
N PRO A 272 -19.16 -6.38 -22.59
CA PRO A 272 -20.38 -5.92 -23.27
C PRO A 272 -21.48 -5.58 -22.24
N GLY A 273 -21.89 -4.32 -22.18
CA GLY A 273 -22.94 -3.83 -21.26
C GLY A 273 -22.44 -3.09 -20.01
N GLN A 274 -21.12 -2.97 -19.79
CA GLN A 274 -20.58 -2.10 -18.75
C GLN A 274 -20.68 -0.61 -19.13
N ALA A 275 -20.85 0.26 -18.12
CA ALA A 275 -20.82 1.71 -18.28
C ALA A 275 -19.50 2.14 -18.95
N PRO A 276 -19.50 3.21 -19.76
CA PRO A 276 -18.32 3.62 -20.54
C PRO A 276 -17.10 4.04 -19.70
N ALA A 277 -17.26 4.18 -18.39
CA ALA A 277 -16.17 4.48 -17.47
C ALA A 277 -16.16 3.47 -16.31
N LEU A 278 -14.98 2.97 -15.98
CA LEU A 278 -14.76 2.04 -14.86
C LEU A 278 -14.38 2.82 -13.60
N ASP A 279 -15.03 2.50 -12.50
CA ASP A 279 -14.66 2.98 -11.16
C ASP A 279 -13.46 2.18 -10.66
N ALA A 280 -12.49 2.90 -10.10
CA ALA A 280 -11.20 2.33 -9.73
C ALA A 280 -11.23 1.42 -8.49
N GLY A 281 -12.38 1.27 -7.82
CA GLY A 281 -12.57 0.26 -6.78
C GLY A 281 -13.19 -1.04 -7.28
N SER A 282 -13.87 -1.02 -8.43
CA SER A 282 -14.75 -2.12 -8.89
C SER A 282 -14.38 -2.73 -10.23
N GLY A 283 -13.49 -2.10 -11.02
CA GLY A 283 -13.08 -2.61 -12.33
C GLY A 283 -12.25 -3.90 -12.29
N LEU A 284 -11.40 -4.08 -11.27
CA LEU A 284 -10.45 -5.21 -11.15
C LEU A 284 -10.64 -6.06 -9.89
N GLY A 285 -11.69 -5.76 -9.11
CA GLY A 285 -11.99 -6.54 -7.91
C GLY A 285 -13.28 -6.13 -7.27
N VAL A 286 -13.61 -6.83 -6.20
CA VAL A 286 -14.92 -6.75 -5.55
C VAL A 286 -14.78 -5.99 -4.25
N VAL A 287 -15.55 -4.91 -4.09
CA VAL A 287 -15.63 -4.19 -2.81
C VAL A 287 -16.40 -5.06 -1.80
N VAL A 288 -15.79 -5.32 -0.66
CA VAL A 288 -16.34 -6.14 0.42
C VAL A 288 -16.86 -5.20 1.52
N GLU A 289 -18.13 -5.37 1.92
CA GLU A 289 -18.68 -4.64 3.05
C GLU A 289 -18.12 -5.21 4.36
N GLY A 290 -17.70 -4.32 5.27
CA GLY A 290 -17.20 -4.72 6.58
C GLY A 290 -18.32 -4.85 7.61
N ASN A 291 -18.03 -5.55 8.71
CA ASN A 291 -18.97 -5.62 9.82
C ASN A 291 -18.94 -4.30 10.59
N LYS A 292 -20.05 -3.56 10.57
CA LYS A 292 -20.23 -2.41 11.47
C LYS A 292 -20.22 -2.94 12.91
N GLY A 293 -19.22 -2.57 13.68
CA GLY A 293 -19.22 -2.84 15.12
C GLY A 293 -20.54 -2.35 15.71
N SER A 294 -21.23 -3.21 16.46
CA SER A 294 -22.43 -2.84 17.20
C SER A 294 -22.05 -1.79 18.25
N GLY A 295 -22.10 -0.51 17.87
CA GLY A 295 -22.02 0.59 18.82
C GLY A 295 -23.11 0.42 19.89
N PRO A 296 -22.88 0.91 21.12
CA PRO A 296 -23.86 0.75 22.20
C PRO A 296 -25.18 1.38 21.75
N SER A 297 -26.26 0.60 21.86
CA SER A 297 -27.62 1.09 21.62
C SER A 297 -27.83 2.35 22.43
N ARG A 298 -28.01 3.48 21.75
CA ARG A 298 -28.50 4.71 22.40
C ARG A 298 -29.95 4.45 22.79
N LEU A 299 -30.17 4.20 24.08
CA LEU A 299 -31.40 4.57 24.77
C LEU A 299 -31.33 6.06 25.12
#